data_AF-A0A812JLH1-F1
#
_entry.id   AF-A0A812JLH1-F1
#
_cell.length_a   1.000
_cell.length_b   1.000
_cell.length_c   1.000
_cell.angle_alpha   90.00
_cell.angle_beta   90.00
_cell.angle_gamma   90.00
#
_symmetry.space_group_name_H-M   'P 1'
#
loop_
_entity.id
_entity.type
_entity.pdbx_description
1 polymer ?
#
loop_
_entity_poly.entity_id
_entity_poly.type
_entity_poly.pdbx_seq_one_letter_code
_entity_poly.pdbx_strand_id
1 'polypeptide(L)'
;DVKACLENPAEDPGEDKRLTVHLRGNDLWNMGEFELMPKKPVNMEAGAHHWLWANPPCTMYEKIIREEEFTEVLVVTSPDRRHACVPWFERFTARTGLNVKVTLQANSLAQDFCTLTRARNLAVSFSTLSNAAAIMSKRVQRIYLRQFALNSMMNCNVWPGVSLVQYSLPITEQHHEPYNNTYAGVTE
;
A
#
# COMPACT_ATOMS: atom_id res chain seq x y z
N ASP A 1 16.33 2.89 -13.99
CA ASP A 1 15.55 3.23 -15.19
C ASP A 1 14.18 2.57 -15.08
N VAL A 2 13.11 3.37 -15.06
CA VAL A 2 11.72 2.88 -14.96
C VAL A 2 11.30 2.15 -16.24
N LYS A 3 11.82 2.57 -17.39
CA LYS A 3 11.49 1.93 -18.68
C LYS A 3 11.90 0.46 -18.68
N ALA A 4 13.11 0.18 -18.22
CA ALA A 4 13.65 -1.19 -18.16
C ALA A 4 12.79 -2.16 -17.33
N CYS A 5 12.16 -1.69 -16.24
CA CYS A 5 11.34 -2.58 -15.41
C CYS A 5 9.95 -2.88 -15.99
N LEU A 6 9.45 -2.04 -16.90
CA LEU A 6 8.20 -2.25 -17.63
C LEU A 6 8.39 -3.17 -18.85
N GLU A 7 9.58 -3.15 -19.46
CA GLU A 7 9.87 -3.91 -20.68
C GLU A 7 10.35 -5.34 -20.39
N ASN A 8 11.17 -5.54 -19.36
CA ASN A 8 11.78 -6.84 -19.03
C ASN A 8 11.56 -7.20 -17.56
N PRO A 9 10.37 -7.69 -17.19
CA PRO A 9 10.15 -8.07 -15.82
C PRO A 9 10.71 -9.47 -15.59
N ALA A 10 11.77 -9.56 -14.78
CA ALA A 10 12.34 -10.85 -14.39
C ALA A 10 11.34 -11.69 -13.59
N GLU A 11 11.34 -13.00 -13.82
CA GLU A 11 10.59 -13.94 -12.98
C GLU A 11 11.31 -14.17 -11.65
N ASP A 12 10.61 -13.94 -10.53
CA ASP A 12 11.10 -14.26 -9.19
C ASP A 12 10.33 -15.51 -8.69
N PRO A 13 11.04 -16.63 -8.45
CA PRO A 13 10.44 -17.84 -7.90
C PRO A 13 9.72 -17.56 -6.58
N GLY A 14 8.42 -17.86 -6.51
CA GLY A 14 7.60 -17.68 -5.30
C GLY A 14 6.73 -16.42 -5.28
N GLU A 15 6.75 -15.59 -6.33
CA GLU A 15 5.85 -14.42 -6.44
C GLU A 15 4.36 -14.76 -6.31
N ASP A 16 3.94 -15.95 -6.74
CA ASP A 16 2.53 -16.38 -6.65
C ASP A 16 2.05 -16.49 -5.19
N LYS A 17 2.99 -16.71 -4.24
CA LYS A 17 2.73 -16.80 -2.80
C LYS A 17 3.12 -15.53 -2.03
N ARG A 18 3.51 -14.47 -2.75
CA ARG A 18 3.87 -13.18 -2.18
C ARG A 18 2.77 -12.15 -2.43
N LEU A 19 2.35 -11.47 -1.37
CA LEU A 19 1.56 -10.24 -1.46
C LEU A 19 2.49 -9.02 -1.44
N THR A 20 2.42 -8.16 -2.45
CA THR A 20 3.07 -6.86 -2.42
C THR A 20 2.08 -5.81 -1.93
N VAL A 21 2.43 -5.05 -0.90
CA VAL A 21 1.57 -4.04 -0.28
C VAL A 21 2.21 -2.66 -0.42
N HIS A 22 1.49 -1.70 -0.99
CA HIS A 22 1.95 -0.32 -1.09
C HIS A 22 1.54 0.50 0.14
N LEU A 23 2.49 1.10 0.85
CA LEU A 23 2.27 1.90 2.05
C LEU A 23 3.25 3.08 2.14
N ARG A 24 3.18 4.08 1.25
CA ARG A 24 4.06 5.25 1.35
C ARG A 24 3.48 6.30 2.28
N GLY A 25 4.34 6.93 3.09
CA GLY A 25 3.93 8.00 4.01
C GLY A 25 3.26 9.18 3.27
N ASN A 26 3.75 9.53 2.07
CA ASN A 26 3.16 10.59 1.25
C ASN A 26 1.67 10.39 0.91
N ASP A 27 1.15 9.15 0.98
CA ASP A 27 -0.27 8.89 0.70
C ASP A 27 -1.19 9.28 1.86
N LEU A 28 -0.64 9.36 3.08
CA LEU A 28 -1.37 9.74 4.30
C LEU A 28 -1.19 11.22 4.64
N TRP A 29 -0.11 11.81 4.18
CA TRP A 29 0.46 13.03 4.72
C TRP A 29 0.53 14.09 3.63
N ASN A 30 0.00 15.29 3.90
CA ASN A 30 0.09 16.44 2.98
C ASN A 30 1.51 17.06 3.01
N MET A 31 2.53 16.23 2.79
CA MET A 31 3.94 16.59 2.80
C MET A 31 4.54 16.28 1.43
N GLY A 32 5.27 17.25 0.88
CA GLY A 32 6.07 17.03 -0.32
C GLY A 32 7.15 15.97 -0.07
N GLU A 33 7.58 15.26 -1.11
CA GLU A 33 8.64 14.23 -1.00
C GLU A 33 9.93 14.77 -0.35
N PHE A 34 10.24 16.06 -0.57
CA PHE A 34 11.40 16.75 0.00
C PHE A 34 11.24 17.13 1.49
N GLU A 35 10.02 17.15 2.01
CA GLU A 35 9.72 17.44 3.42
C GLU A 35 9.79 16.19 4.31
N LEU A 36 9.81 15.00 3.69
CA LEU A 36 9.95 13.72 4.37
C LEU A 36 11.39 13.33 4.73
N MET A 37 12.35 14.24 4.54
CA MET A 37 13.72 13.97 4.95
C MET A 37 13.79 13.76 6.48
N PRO A 38 14.52 12.74 6.96
CA PRO A 38 14.61 12.38 8.38
C PRO A 38 15.21 13.46 9.31
N LYS A 39 15.56 14.64 8.78
CA LYS A 39 16.22 15.70 9.53
C LYS A 39 15.30 16.52 10.43
N LYS A 40 13.97 16.44 10.25
CA LYS A 40 13.02 17.12 11.12
C LYS A 40 11.95 16.15 11.61
N PRO A 41 11.65 16.13 12.92
CA PRO A 41 10.48 15.43 13.42
C PRO A 41 9.23 15.98 12.73
N VAL A 42 8.28 15.09 12.42
CA VAL A 42 6.99 15.53 11.90
C VAL A 42 6.31 16.36 12.97
N ASN A 43 5.73 17.48 12.59
CA ASN A 43 4.86 18.21 13.48
C ASN A 43 3.62 17.34 13.73
N MET A 44 3.52 16.74 14.92
CA MET A 44 2.42 15.82 15.25
C MET A 44 1.04 16.50 15.20
N GLU A 45 1.02 17.83 15.30
CA GLU A 45 -0.16 18.69 15.18
C GLU A 45 -0.48 19.09 13.73
N ALA A 46 0.36 18.73 12.76
CA ALA A 46 0.06 19.04 11.37
C ALA A 46 -1.15 18.25 10.86
N GLY A 47 -1.89 18.85 9.91
CA GLY A 47 -3.05 18.21 9.33
C GLY A 47 -2.68 16.95 8.57
N ALA A 48 -3.36 15.84 8.87
CA ALA A 48 -3.38 14.66 8.02
C ALA A 48 -4.00 15.02 6.65
N HIS A 49 -3.70 14.24 5.63
CA HIS A 49 -4.33 14.43 4.33
C HIS A 49 -5.84 14.21 4.45
N HIS A 50 -6.67 15.09 3.90
CA HIS A 50 -8.13 14.98 3.98
C HIS A 50 -8.71 13.71 3.34
N TRP A 51 -7.91 12.96 2.57
CA TRP A 51 -8.27 11.63 2.06
C TRP A 51 -7.70 10.48 2.89
N LEU A 52 -7.24 10.73 4.12
CA LEU A 52 -6.67 9.70 4.99
C LEU A 52 -7.62 8.51 5.13
N TRP A 53 -8.90 8.77 5.38
CA TRP A 53 -9.97 7.77 5.50
C TRP A 53 -10.22 6.97 4.23
N ALA A 54 -9.67 7.38 3.08
CA ALA A 54 -9.76 6.63 1.84
C ALA A 54 -8.76 5.47 1.81
N ASN A 55 -7.68 5.55 2.59
CA ASN A 55 -6.70 4.48 2.69
C ASN A 55 -7.30 3.21 3.32
N PRO A 56 -6.86 2.02 2.89
CA PRO A 56 -7.24 0.78 3.55
C PRO A 56 -6.80 0.73 5.02
N PRO A 57 -7.64 0.27 5.95
CA PRO A 57 -7.19 0.01 7.32
C PRO A 57 -6.23 -1.18 7.33
N CYS A 58 -5.29 -1.20 8.27
CA CYS A 58 -4.25 -2.23 8.31
C CYS A 58 -4.81 -3.66 8.43
N THR A 59 -5.96 -3.81 9.10
CA THR A 59 -6.70 -5.07 9.26
C THR A 59 -7.21 -5.64 7.93
N MET A 60 -7.42 -4.81 6.91
CA MET A 60 -7.76 -5.29 5.56
C MET A 60 -6.63 -6.14 4.99
N TYR A 61 -5.38 -5.71 5.14
CA TYR A 61 -4.23 -6.48 4.66
C TYR A 61 -4.09 -7.80 5.42
N GLU A 62 -4.38 -7.83 6.73
CA GLU A 62 -4.44 -9.09 7.49
C GLU A 62 -5.42 -10.09 6.87
N LYS A 63 -6.62 -9.59 6.56
CA LYS A 63 -7.69 -10.39 5.99
C LYS A 63 -7.27 -10.97 4.64
N ILE A 64 -6.68 -10.15 3.75
CA ILE A 64 -6.13 -10.61 2.47
C ILE A 64 -5.08 -11.71 2.68
N ILE A 65 -4.13 -11.51 3.58
CA ILE A 65 -3.05 -12.48 3.85
C ILE A 65 -3.63 -13.83 4.30
N ARG A 66 -4.66 -13.81 5.16
CA ARG A 66 -5.32 -15.01 5.67
C ARG A 66 -6.15 -15.72 4.61
N GLU A 67 -6.97 -14.99 3.87
CA GLU A 67 -7.92 -15.56 2.91
C GLU A 67 -7.24 -16.13 1.67
N GLU A 68 -6.15 -15.49 1.22
CA GLU A 68 -5.39 -15.91 0.04
C GLU A 68 -4.19 -16.81 0.40
N GLU A 69 -3.99 -17.09 1.69
CA GLU A 69 -2.93 -17.95 2.22
C GLU A 69 -1.52 -17.52 1.77
N PHE A 70 -1.27 -16.20 1.75
CA PHE A 70 0.05 -15.67 1.41
C PHE A 70 1.08 -16.04 2.47
N THR A 71 2.22 -16.58 2.04
CA THR A 71 3.32 -16.96 2.94
C THR A 71 4.42 -15.90 3.01
N GLU A 72 4.44 -14.99 2.03
CA GLU A 72 5.35 -13.85 2.01
C GLU A 72 4.58 -12.54 1.81
N VAL A 73 5.02 -11.48 2.48
CA VAL A 73 4.51 -10.12 2.29
C VAL A 73 5.68 -9.18 2.08
N LEU A 74 5.65 -8.43 0.98
CA LEU A 74 6.58 -7.36 0.70
C LEU A 74 5.87 -6.01 0.86
N VAL A 75 6.22 -5.29 1.91
CA VAL A 75 5.72 -3.94 2.14
C VAL A 75 6.64 -2.95 1.45
N VAL A 76 6.11 -2.21 0.46
CA VAL A 76 6.79 -1.14 -0.25
C VAL A 76 6.39 0.19 0.38
N THR A 77 7.31 0.81 1.12
CA THR A 77 7.10 2.04 1.88
C THR A 77 8.13 3.11 1.51
N SER A 78 7.85 4.37 1.86
CA SER A 78 8.82 5.45 1.77
C SER A 78 10.02 5.22 2.71
N PRO A 79 11.21 5.78 2.41
CA PRO A 79 12.43 5.65 3.23
C PRO A 79 12.25 5.99 4.71
N ASP A 80 11.34 6.92 5.01
CA ASP A 80 11.01 7.37 6.37
C ASP A 80 10.06 6.43 7.13
N ARG A 81 9.47 5.44 6.44
CA ARG A 81 8.57 4.41 7.01
C ARG A 81 7.37 4.97 7.76
N ARG A 82 6.90 6.17 7.40
CA ARG A 82 5.89 6.91 8.17
C ARG A 82 4.44 6.49 7.92
N HIS A 83 4.17 5.46 7.13
CA HIS A 83 2.80 5.01 6.95
C HIS A 83 2.30 4.29 8.22
N ALA A 84 1.10 4.61 8.71
CA ALA A 84 0.57 4.11 10.00
C ALA A 84 0.53 2.57 10.10
N CYS A 85 0.34 1.87 8.97
CA CYS A 85 0.40 0.41 8.92
C CYS A 85 1.81 -0.21 8.95
N VAL A 86 2.89 0.56 8.86
CA VAL A 86 4.26 0.00 8.87
C VAL A 86 4.57 -0.68 10.21
N PRO A 87 4.39 -0.04 11.38
CA PRO A 87 4.58 -0.71 12.68
C PRO A 87 3.66 -1.93 12.88
N TRP A 88 2.49 -1.91 12.24
CA TRP A 88 1.54 -3.02 12.26
C TRP A 88 2.11 -4.26 11.55
N PHE A 89 2.80 -4.05 10.42
CA PHE A 89 3.50 -5.12 9.68
C PHE A 89 4.79 -5.57 10.38
N GLU A 90 5.55 -4.66 10.99
CA GLU A 90 6.76 -5.03 11.76
C GLU A 90 6.44 -5.98 12.92
N ARG A 91 5.24 -5.84 13.52
CA ARG A 91 4.77 -6.70 14.60
C ARG A 91 3.85 -7.84 14.14
N PHE A 92 3.74 -8.09 12.83
CA PHE A 92 2.72 -8.98 12.27
C PHE A 92 2.72 -10.38 12.89
N THR A 93 3.87 -11.08 12.86
CA THR A 93 4.00 -12.45 13.39
C THR A 93 3.69 -12.50 14.88
N ALA A 94 4.22 -11.56 15.66
CA ALA A 94 3.99 -11.49 17.11
C ALA A 94 2.51 -11.23 17.45
N ARG A 95 1.83 -10.41 16.64
CA ARG A 95 0.44 -9.98 16.89
C ARG A 95 -0.59 -11.00 16.39
N THR A 96 -0.27 -11.77 15.36
CA THR A 96 -1.21 -12.67 14.67
C THR A 96 -0.95 -14.16 14.89
N GLY A 97 0.26 -14.53 15.32
CA GLY A 97 0.70 -15.93 15.40
C GLY A 97 0.90 -16.62 14.03
N LEU A 98 0.75 -15.89 12.92
CA LEU A 98 0.91 -16.45 11.59
C LEU A 98 2.37 -16.54 11.18
N ASN A 99 2.75 -17.69 10.62
CA ASN A 99 4.08 -17.91 10.04
C ASN A 99 4.16 -17.33 8.62
N VAL A 100 4.16 -16.00 8.52
CA VAL A 100 4.28 -15.24 7.27
C VAL A 100 5.56 -14.42 7.30
N LYS A 101 6.37 -14.51 6.24
CA LYS A 101 7.60 -13.73 6.11
C LYS A 101 7.25 -12.33 5.63
N VAL A 102 7.33 -11.35 6.54
CA VAL A 102 7.12 -9.93 6.22
C VAL A 102 8.46 -9.25 5.97
N THR A 103 8.62 -8.62 4.81
CA THR A 103 9.80 -7.83 4.43
C THR A 103 9.39 -6.39 4.16
N LEU A 104 10.12 -5.44 4.74
CA LEU A 104 9.92 -4.01 4.47
C LEU A 104 10.99 -3.51 3.50
N GLN A 105 10.54 -3.01 2.35
CA GLN A 105 11.36 -2.32 1.36
C GLN A 105 11.09 -0.82 1.47
N ALA A 106 12.15 -0.05 1.72
CA ALA A 106 12.08 1.40 1.89
C ALA A 106 13.10 2.08 0.95
N ASN A 107 12.80 2.10 -0.35
CA ASN A 107 13.72 2.49 -1.41
C ASN A 107 13.34 3.84 -2.06
N SER A 108 14.02 4.21 -3.13
CA SER A 108 13.65 5.37 -3.94
C SER A 108 12.30 5.17 -4.65
N LEU A 109 11.62 6.27 -4.98
CA LEU A 109 10.34 6.24 -5.69
C LEU A 109 10.37 5.41 -6.98
N ALA A 110 11.46 5.53 -7.77
CA ALA A 110 11.63 4.78 -9.00
C ALA A 110 11.77 3.27 -8.75
N GLN A 111 12.49 2.87 -7.69
CA GLN A 111 12.64 1.47 -7.31
C GLN A 111 11.32 0.91 -6.79
N ASP A 112 10.62 1.65 -5.95
CA ASP A 112 9.31 1.27 -5.43
C ASP A 112 8.31 1.08 -6.56
N PHE A 113 8.23 2.03 -7.50
CA PHE A 113 7.39 1.90 -8.69
C PHE A 113 7.72 0.62 -9.48
N CYS A 114 8.99 0.33 -9.70
CA CYS A 114 9.42 -0.91 -10.35
C CYS A 114 9.07 -2.17 -9.55
N THR A 115 9.14 -2.14 -8.22
CA THR A 115 8.71 -3.26 -7.37
C THR A 115 7.21 -3.49 -7.51
N LEU A 116 6.41 -2.43 -7.49
CA LEU A 116 4.95 -2.51 -7.62
C LEU A 116 4.54 -3.01 -9.01
N THR A 117 5.14 -2.52 -10.09
CA THR A 117 4.83 -2.96 -11.47
C THR A 117 5.24 -4.41 -11.74
N ARG A 118 6.17 -4.96 -10.97
CA ARG A 118 6.59 -6.36 -11.09
C ARG A 118 5.77 -7.34 -10.26
N ALA A 119 4.96 -6.86 -9.32
CA ALA A 119 4.17 -7.71 -8.44
C ALA A 119 3.12 -8.52 -9.23
N ARG A 120 2.88 -9.77 -8.81
CA ARG A 120 1.74 -10.57 -9.29
C ARG A 120 0.47 -10.34 -8.47
N ASN A 121 0.63 -10.26 -7.15
CA ASN A 121 -0.44 -9.96 -6.20
C ASN A 121 -0.14 -8.59 -5.57
N LEU A 122 -0.99 -7.60 -5.81
CA LEU A 122 -0.76 -6.23 -5.41
C LEU A 122 -1.92 -5.69 -4.59
N ALA A 123 -1.67 -5.33 -3.33
CA ALA A 123 -2.60 -4.56 -2.51
C ALA A 123 -2.27 -3.07 -2.62
N VAL A 124 -3.21 -2.30 -3.15
CA VAL A 124 -3.05 -0.85 -3.38
C VAL A 124 -3.62 -0.04 -2.22
N SER A 125 -2.93 1.03 -1.83
CA SER A 125 -3.44 2.06 -0.93
C SER A 125 -4.23 3.12 -1.72
N PHE A 126 -4.70 4.17 -1.06
CA PHE A 126 -5.24 5.33 -1.77
C PHE A 126 -4.09 6.18 -2.32
N SER A 127 -3.50 5.72 -3.42
CA SER A 127 -2.31 6.35 -4.02
C SER A 127 -2.34 6.32 -5.53
N THR A 128 -2.03 7.45 -6.16
CA THR A 128 -1.86 7.52 -7.62
C THR A 128 -0.68 6.67 -8.08
N LEU A 129 0.37 6.52 -7.27
CA LEU A 129 1.55 5.74 -7.61
C LEU A 129 1.23 4.26 -7.75
N SER A 130 0.58 3.66 -6.74
CA SER A 130 0.23 2.23 -6.81
C SER A 130 -0.83 1.93 -7.86
N ASN A 131 -1.80 2.83 -8.06
CA ASN A 131 -2.76 2.71 -9.15
C ASN A 131 -2.05 2.72 -10.50
N ALA A 132 -1.16 3.68 -10.75
CA ALA A 132 -0.39 3.74 -11.99
C ALA A 132 0.50 2.51 -12.18
N ALA A 133 1.13 2.01 -11.12
CA ALA A 133 1.95 0.81 -11.17
C ALA A 133 1.12 -0.44 -11.52
N ALA A 134 -0.07 -0.59 -10.94
CA ALA A 134 -1.01 -1.66 -11.25
C ALA A 134 -1.43 -1.60 -12.73
N ILE A 135 -1.75 -0.41 -13.22
CA ILE A 135 -2.18 -0.17 -14.60
C ILE A 135 -1.08 -0.46 -15.63
N MET A 136 0.15 -0.06 -15.32
CA MET A 136 1.28 -0.23 -16.23
C MET A 136 1.92 -1.61 -16.13
N SER A 137 1.51 -2.44 -15.17
CA SER A 137 2.05 -3.78 -14.99
C SER A 137 1.53 -4.72 -16.08
N LYS A 138 2.45 -5.51 -16.64
CA LYS A 138 2.12 -6.68 -17.47
C LYS A 138 2.05 -7.99 -16.67
N ARG A 139 2.23 -7.92 -15.35
CA ARG A 139 2.42 -9.10 -14.46
C ARG A 139 1.43 -9.20 -13.33
N VAL A 140 0.84 -8.09 -12.92
CA VAL A 140 -0.21 -8.09 -11.92
C VAL A 140 -1.34 -8.98 -12.42
N GLN A 141 -1.68 -9.99 -11.62
CA GLN A 141 -2.78 -10.93 -11.85
C GLN A 141 -3.91 -10.71 -10.84
N ARG A 142 -3.59 -10.22 -9.63
CA ARG A 142 -4.58 -9.91 -8.60
C ARG A 142 -4.31 -8.54 -8.01
N ILE A 143 -5.33 -7.68 -8.04
CA ILE A 143 -5.32 -6.37 -7.41
C ILE A 143 -6.30 -6.40 -6.24
N TYR A 144 -5.82 -6.08 -5.05
CA TYR A 144 -6.63 -5.96 -3.84
C TYR A 144 -6.76 -4.48 -3.47
N LEU A 145 -7.99 -4.00 -3.28
CA LEU A 145 -8.25 -2.62 -2.90
C LEU A 145 -9.45 -2.51 -1.97
N ARG A 146 -9.56 -1.37 -1.29
CA ARG A 146 -10.72 -1.05 -0.46
C ARG A 146 -11.88 -0.51 -1.29
N GLN A 147 -11.63 0.59 -2.00
CA GLN A 147 -12.62 1.25 -2.86
C GLN A 147 -11.90 2.07 -3.93
N PHE A 148 -12.54 2.25 -5.07
CA PHE A 148 -12.04 3.13 -6.12
C PHE A 148 -12.27 4.60 -5.79
N ALA A 149 -11.32 5.44 -6.18
CA ALA A 149 -11.64 6.84 -6.47
C ALA A 149 -12.67 6.88 -7.62
N LEU A 150 -13.63 7.80 -7.55
CA LEU A 150 -14.72 7.97 -8.54
C LEU A 150 -14.24 8.07 -10.01
N ASN A 151 -12.96 8.41 -10.24
CA ASN A 151 -12.34 8.51 -11.56
C ASN A 151 -11.07 7.65 -11.70
N SER A 152 -10.97 6.56 -10.94
CA SER A 152 -9.83 5.65 -11.08
C SER A 152 -9.84 5.00 -12.46
N MET A 153 -8.67 4.96 -13.13
CA MET A 153 -8.52 4.21 -14.38
C MET A 153 -8.67 2.69 -14.18
N MET A 154 -8.75 2.23 -12.95
CA MET A 154 -9.05 0.84 -12.60
C MET A 154 -10.57 0.56 -12.48
N ASN A 155 -11.45 1.48 -12.90
CA ASN A 155 -12.90 1.28 -12.76
C ASN A 155 -13.39 0.07 -13.59
N CYS A 156 -13.74 -0.99 -12.86
CA CYS A 156 -14.58 -2.14 -13.22
C CYS A 156 -14.16 -3.06 -14.39
N ASN A 157 -13.30 -2.65 -15.31
CA ASN A 157 -12.80 -3.47 -16.41
C ASN A 157 -11.28 -3.61 -16.30
N VAL A 158 -10.83 -4.57 -15.50
CA VAL A 158 -9.41 -4.96 -15.47
C VAL A 158 -9.00 -5.70 -16.74
N TRP A 159 -7.71 -5.70 -17.06
CA TRP A 159 -7.19 -6.38 -18.25
C TRP A 159 -7.51 -7.89 -18.24
N PRO A 160 -7.55 -8.56 -19.42
CA PRO A 160 -7.71 -10.00 -19.48
C PRO A 160 -6.66 -10.73 -18.62
N GLY A 161 -7.11 -11.68 -17.81
CA GLY A 161 -6.24 -12.43 -16.90
C GLY A 161 -5.92 -11.73 -15.57
N VAL A 162 -6.40 -10.49 -15.37
CA VAL A 162 -6.29 -9.78 -14.10
C VAL A 162 -7.61 -9.90 -13.35
N SER A 163 -7.52 -10.15 -12.06
CA SER A 163 -8.64 -10.17 -11.13
C SER A 163 -8.53 -8.98 -10.18
N LEU A 164 -9.69 -8.49 -9.79
CA LEU A 164 -9.84 -7.36 -8.90
C LEU A 164 -10.67 -7.79 -7.70
N VAL A 165 -10.13 -7.65 -6.51
CA VAL A 165 -10.79 -8.02 -5.26
C VAL A 165 -10.99 -6.76 -4.43
N GLN A 166 -12.25 -6.36 -4.29
CA GLN A 166 -12.62 -5.17 -3.52
C GLN A 166 -13.11 -5.56 -2.12
N TYR A 167 -12.50 -4.98 -1.10
CA TYR A 167 -12.92 -5.10 0.29
C TYR A 167 -13.76 -3.89 0.67
N SER A 168 -15.09 -4.04 0.55
CA SER A 168 -16.03 -2.99 0.94
C SER A 168 -16.01 -2.79 2.45
N LEU A 169 -15.42 -1.68 2.87
CA LEU A 169 -15.33 -1.26 4.27
C LEU A 169 -16.00 0.13 4.34
N PRO A 170 -17.32 0.21 4.64
CA PRO A 170 -18.04 1.47 4.60
C PRO A 170 -17.44 2.45 5.59
N ILE A 171 -17.18 3.69 5.15
CA ILE A 171 -16.91 4.78 6.08
C ILE A 171 -18.26 5.27 6.55
N THR A 172 -18.56 5.07 7.82
CA THR A 172 -19.67 5.81 8.43
C THR A 172 -19.14 7.17 8.92
N GLU A 173 -20.02 8.15 9.07
CA GLU A 173 -19.67 9.51 9.53
C GLU A 173 -18.87 9.47 10.85
N GLN A 174 -19.17 8.50 11.71
CA GLN A 174 -18.47 8.23 12.98
C GLN A 174 -17.00 7.80 12.79
N HIS A 175 -16.62 7.29 11.61
CA HIS A 175 -15.26 6.87 11.26
C HIS A 175 -14.50 7.92 10.43
N HIS A 176 -15.12 9.03 10.02
CA HIS A 176 -14.42 10.14 9.35
C HIS A 176 -13.60 10.99 10.34
N GLU A 177 -14.03 11.11 11.59
CA GLU A 177 -13.46 12.05 12.56
C GLU A 177 -12.66 11.47 13.76
N PRO A 178 -12.40 10.16 13.93
CA PRO A 178 -11.91 9.64 15.21
C PRO A 178 -10.47 10.05 15.57
N TYR A 179 -9.75 10.75 14.70
CA TYR A 179 -8.31 10.97 14.84
C TYR A 179 -7.90 12.45 14.82
N ASN A 180 -8.77 13.36 15.28
CA ASN A 180 -8.56 14.82 15.35
C ASN A 180 -7.93 15.49 14.10
N ASN A 181 -7.92 14.78 12.96
CA ASN A 181 -7.22 15.08 11.72
C ASN A 181 -5.74 15.46 11.86
N THR A 182 -5.05 15.03 12.92
CA THR A 182 -3.61 15.27 13.09
C THR A 182 -2.79 13.98 12.95
N TYR A 183 -1.47 14.11 12.84
CA TYR A 183 -0.59 12.93 12.87
C TYR A 183 -0.69 12.17 14.19
N ALA A 184 -0.85 12.87 15.31
CA ALA A 184 -0.97 12.24 16.62
C ALA A 184 -2.16 11.27 16.65
N GLY A 185 -3.35 11.75 16.29
CA GLY A 185 -4.56 10.94 16.34
C GLY A 185 -4.48 9.66 15.50
N VAL A 186 -3.73 9.67 14.38
CA VAL A 186 -3.63 8.52 13.46
C VAL A 186 -2.59 7.49 13.90
N THR A 187 -1.65 7.88 14.77
CA THR A 187 -0.54 7.03 15.20
C THR A 187 -0.69 6.44 16.60
N GLU A 188 -1.66 6.92 17.38
CA GLU A 188 -2.10 6.35 18.67
C GLU A 188 -2.83 5.00 18.50
#